data_AF-A0AAF1KSX7-F1
#
_entry.id   AF-A0AAF1KSX7-F1
#
_cell.length_a   1.000
_cell.length_b   1.000
_cell.length_c   1.000
_cell.angle_alpha   90.00
_cell.angle_beta   90.00
_cell.angle_gamma   90.00
#
_symmetry.space_group_name_H-M   'P 1'
#
loop_
_entity.id
_entity.type
_entity.pdbx_description
1 polymer ?
#
loop_
_entity_poly.entity_id
_entity_poly.type
_entity_poly.pdbx_seq_one_letter_code
_entity_poly.pdbx_strand_id
1 'polypeptide(L)'
;MCLACASASKAETISYADAVTTLANDCGADIQKLCKGLNLGGGRIADCLQQNAAKVSPTCKSTLAGVSASISKREEAQAAYSKICAHDMVQHCPGVKGDGNMLACLVKTYRIVGAKCDAAITDAGWR
;
A
#
# COMPACT_ATOMS: atom_id res chain seq x y z
N MET A 1 -6.59 7.99 35.16
CA MET A 1 -6.89 6.79 34.35
C MET A 1 -7.79 7.24 33.19
N CYS A 2 -7.25 7.46 31.99
CA CYS A 2 -8.07 7.66 30.79
C CYS A 2 -7.70 6.55 29.80
N LEU A 3 -8.70 5.74 29.47
CA LEU A 3 -8.60 4.58 28.61
C LEU A 3 -8.18 5.00 27.20
N ALA A 4 -7.13 4.34 26.70
CA ALA A 4 -6.83 4.07 25.30
C ALA A 4 -7.29 5.12 24.27
N CYS A 5 -6.42 6.10 23.99
CA CYS A 5 -6.26 6.51 22.61
C CYS A 5 -5.48 5.39 21.92
N ALA A 6 -6.19 4.39 21.40
CA ALA A 6 -5.63 3.57 20.33
C ALA A 6 -5.39 4.55 19.18
N SER A 7 -4.14 4.99 19.03
CA SER A 7 -3.69 5.65 17.81
C SER A 7 -4.08 4.72 16.68
N ALA A 8 -5.15 5.04 15.95
CA ALA A 8 -5.37 4.47 14.64
C ALA A 8 -4.08 4.76 13.88
N SER A 9 -3.28 3.72 13.65
CA SER A 9 -2.04 3.79 12.90
C SER A 9 -2.32 4.64 11.67
N LYS A 10 -1.50 5.68 11.44
CA LYS A 10 -1.53 6.40 10.17
C LYS A 10 -1.55 5.32 9.09
N ALA A 11 -2.51 5.41 8.19
CA ALA A 11 -2.80 4.37 7.22
C ALA A 11 -1.62 4.21 6.23
N GLU A 12 -0.53 3.62 6.68
CA GLU A 12 0.60 3.20 5.88
C GLU A 12 0.14 1.98 5.10
N THR A 13 0.18 2.11 3.77
CA THR A 13 -0.03 0.95 2.90
C THR A 13 1.10 -0.04 3.12
N ILE A 14 0.76 -1.32 3.15
CA ILE A 14 1.72 -2.40 3.25
C ILE A 14 2.68 -2.37 2.05
N SER A 15 3.95 -2.70 2.28
CA SER A 15 4.87 -2.88 1.16
C SER A 15 4.50 -4.14 0.36
N TYR A 16 4.87 -4.23 -0.92
CA TYR A 16 4.62 -5.45 -1.70
C TYR A 16 5.34 -6.67 -1.11
N ALA A 17 6.52 -6.48 -0.49
CA ALA A 17 7.26 -7.55 0.17
C ALA A 17 6.55 -8.04 1.44
N ASP A 18 6.04 -7.10 2.25
CA ASP A 18 5.27 -7.43 3.45
C ASP A 18 3.94 -8.09 3.07
N ALA A 19 3.27 -7.63 2.01
CA ALA A 19 2.05 -8.25 1.48
C ALA A 19 2.28 -9.73 1.14
N VAL A 20 3.38 -10.05 0.46
CA VAL A 20 3.75 -11.44 0.13
C VAL A 20 3.98 -12.24 1.41
N THR A 21 4.71 -11.69 2.37
CA THR A 21 5.00 -12.35 3.65
C THR A 21 3.73 -12.60 4.46
N THR A 22 2.87 -11.60 4.57
CA THR A 22 1.58 -11.66 5.26
C THR A 22 0.66 -12.70 4.62
N LEU A 23 0.55 -12.73 3.30
CA LEU A 23 -0.22 -13.76 2.60
C LEU A 23 0.39 -15.15 2.77
N ALA A 24 1.72 -15.28 2.73
CA ALA A 24 2.37 -16.58 2.94
C ALA A 24 2.09 -17.14 4.34
N ASN A 25 2.10 -16.28 5.37
CA ASN A 25 1.83 -16.67 6.76
C ASN A 25 0.37 -17.06 6.97
N ASP A 26 -0.58 -16.22 6.54
CA ASP A 26 -1.99 -16.38 6.89
C ASP A 26 -2.76 -17.24 5.89
N CYS A 27 -2.30 -17.30 4.65
CA CYS A 27 -2.92 -18.08 3.57
C CYS A 27 -2.09 -19.31 3.17
N GLY A 28 -0.93 -19.57 3.76
CA GLY A 28 -0.02 -20.63 3.31
C GLY A 28 -0.67 -22.00 3.16
N ALA A 29 -1.47 -22.42 4.14
CA ALA A 29 -2.21 -23.69 4.09
C ALA A 29 -3.29 -23.70 3.00
N ASP A 30 -4.02 -22.60 2.83
CA ASP A 30 -5.04 -22.44 1.79
C ASP A 30 -4.41 -22.46 0.39
N ILE A 31 -3.27 -21.77 0.22
CA ILE A 31 -2.49 -21.76 -1.02
C ILE A 31 -2.03 -23.18 -1.38
N GLN A 32 -1.46 -23.90 -0.41
CA GLN A 32 -1.03 -25.28 -0.62
C GLN A 32 -2.19 -26.22 -0.97
N LYS A 33 -3.40 -25.97 -0.47
CA LYS A 33 -4.57 -26.83 -0.71
C LYS A 33 -5.28 -26.49 -2.01
N LEU A 34 -5.45 -25.21 -2.32
CA LEU A 34 -6.36 -24.69 -3.35
C LEU A 34 -5.62 -24.18 -4.60
N CYS A 35 -4.38 -23.72 -4.46
CA CYS A 35 -3.65 -22.95 -5.47
C CYS A 35 -2.31 -23.59 -5.88
N LYS A 36 -2.23 -24.93 -5.83
CA LYS A 36 -1.00 -25.67 -6.15
C LYS A 36 -0.45 -25.34 -7.54
N GLY A 37 0.87 -25.18 -7.63
CA GLY A 37 1.59 -24.94 -8.89
C GLY A 37 1.53 -23.50 -9.42
N LEU A 38 0.86 -22.59 -8.72
CA LEU A 38 0.90 -21.17 -9.05
C LEU A 38 2.15 -20.51 -8.45
N ASN A 39 2.83 -19.71 -9.28
CA ASN A 39 3.97 -18.92 -8.83
C ASN A 39 3.51 -17.68 -8.06
N LEU A 40 4.32 -17.30 -7.07
CA LEU A 40 4.20 -16.03 -6.35
C LEU A 40 4.62 -14.90 -7.30
N GLY A 41 3.64 -14.20 -7.88
CA GLY A 41 3.89 -13.05 -8.75
C GLY A 41 2.73 -12.73 -9.67
N GLY A 42 2.58 -11.44 -10.01
CA GLY A 42 1.58 -10.96 -10.96
C GLY A 42 0.12 -11.27 -10.57
N GLY A 43 -0.20 -11.30 -9.28
CA GLY A 43 -1.58 -11.44 -8.79
C GLY A 43 -2.18 -12.85 -8.77
N ARG A 44 -1.55 -13.86 -9.39
CA ARG A 44 -2.16 -15.18 -9.61
C ARG A 44 -2.65 -15.89 -8.33
N ILE A 45 -1.89 -15.78 -7.24
CA ILE A 45 -2.29 -16.38 -5.96
C ILE A 45 -3.48 -15.65 -5.36
N ALA A 46 -3.51 -14.32 -5.43
CA ALA A 46 -4.66 -13.53 -4.98
C ALA A 46 -5.91 -13.90 -5.79
N ASP A 47 -5.79 -13.99 -7.12
CA ASP A 47 -6.89 -14.41 -8.00
C ASP A 47 -7.40 -15.81 -7.66
N CYS A 48 -6.49 -16.76 -7.42
CA CYS A 48 -6.87 -18.12 -7.05
C CYS A 48 -7.60 -18.18 -5.70
N LEU A 49 -7.10 -17.46 -4.69
CA LEU A 49 -7.74 -17.38 -3.38
C LEU A 49 -9.12 -16.71 -3.48
N GLN A 50 -9.25 -15.68 -4.31
CA GLN A 50 -10.53 -15.00 -4.57
C GLN A 50 -11.53 -15.90 -5.30
N GLN A 51 -11.11 -16.66 -6.29
CA GLN A 51 -11.94 -17.67 -6.96
C GLN A 51 -12.40 -18.79 -6.00
N ASN A 52 -11.60 -19.06 -4.97
CA ASN A 52 -11.91 -20.03 -3.92
C ASN A 52 -12.39 -19.38 -2.62
N ALA A 53 -12.93 -18.15 -2.66
CA ALA A 53 -13.29 -17.38 -1.46
C ALA A 53 -14.28 -18.08 -0.50
N ALA A 54 -15.04 -19.07 -0.97
CA ALA A 54 -15.93 -19.90 -0.15
C ALA A 54 -15.21 -21.04 0.60
N LYS A 55 -13.99 -21.40 0.18
CA LYS A 55 -13.20 -22.54 0.67
C LYS A 55 -11.94 -22.12 1.45
N VAL A 56 -11.50 -20.88 1.29
CA VAL A 56 -10.39 -20.30 2.06
C VAL A 56 -10.76 -20.16 3.52
N SER A 57 -9.78 -20.25 4.41
CA SER A 57 -9.97 -20.03 5.83
C SER A 57 -10.46 -18.59 6.14
N PRO A 58 -11.19 -18.37 7.24
CA PRO A 58 -11.58 -17.02 7.66
C PRO A 58 -10.40 -16.06 7.83
N THR A 59 -9.28 -16.56 8.36
CA THR A 59 -8.04 -15.80 8.52
C THR A 59 -7.51 -15.34 7.15
N CYS A 60 -7.30 -16.27 6.22
CA CYS A 60 -6.82 -15.92 4.89
C CYS A 60 -7.77 -14.96 4.16
N LYS A 61 -9.09 -15.13 4.31
CA LYS A 61 -10.08 -14.23 3.71
C LYS A 61 -9.94 -12.80 4.22
N SER A 62 -9.78 -12.63 5.54
CA SER A 62 -9.55 -11.32 6.16
C SER A 62 -8.23 -10.71 5.69
N THR A 63 -7.16 -11.50 5.68
CA THR A 63 -5.83 -11.06 5.26
C THR A 63 -5.81 -10.64 3.79
N LEU A 64 -6.41 -11.44 2.90
CA LEU A 64 -6.53 -11.11 1.48
C LEU A 64 -7.25 -9.78 1.28
N ALA A 65 -8.40 -9.57 1.94
CA ALA A 65 -9.14 -8.31 1.84
C ALA A 65 -8.32 -7.10 2.31
N GLY A 66 -7.61 -7.24 3.44
CA GLY A 66 -6.74 -6.19 3.97
C GLY A 66 -5.57 -5.85 3.05
N VAL A 67 -4.88 -6.88 2.54
CA VAL A 67 -3.76 -6.70 1.61
C VAL A 67 -4.24 -6.07 0.30
N SER A 68 -5.34 -6.55 -0.28
CA SER A 68 -5.92 -5.98 -1.50
C SER A 68 -6.28 -4.51 -1.31
N ALA A 69 -6.98 -4.15 -0.22
CA ALA A 69 -7.33 -2.76 0.06
C ALA A 69 -6.08 -1.87 0.20
N SER A 70 -5.03 -2.39 0.82
CA SER A 70 -3.77 -1.68 1.03
C SER A 70 -3.01 -1.45 -0.28
N ILE A 71 -2.95 -2.45 -1.17
CA ILE A 71 -2.33 -2.33 -2.49
C ILE A 71 -3.10 -1.34 -3.35
N SER A 72 -4.43 -1.44 -3.40
CA SER A 72 -5.25 -0.50 -4.17
C SER A 72 -5.07 0.95 -3.70
N LYS A 73 -5.02 1.17 -2.38
CA LYS A 73 -4.72 2.50 -1.82
C LYS A 73 -3.33 3.00 -2.26
N ARG A 74 -2.34 2.11 -2.32
CA ARG A 74 -0.98 2.45 -2.74
C ARG A 74 -0.92 2.86 -4.20
N GLU A 75 -1.58 2.10 -5.07
CA GLU A 75 -1.66 2.38 -6.50
C GLU A 75 -2.40 3.69 -6.79
N GLU A 76 -3.51 3.95 -6.09
CA GLU A 76 -4.24 5.22 -6.17
C GLU A 76 -3.37 6.41 -5.76
N ALA A 77 -2.64 6.29 -4.66
CA ALA A 77 -1.74 7.34 -4.19
C ALA A 77 -0.59 7.59 -5.19
N GLN A 78 0.00 6.53 -5.75
CA GLN A 78 1.03 6.63 -6.78
C GLN A 78 0.49 7.27 -8.07
N ALA A 79 -0.74 6.96 -8.47
CA ALA A 79 -1.35 7.56 -9.65
C ALA A 79 -1.74 9.04 -9.45
N ALA A 80 -2.13 9.41 -8.23
CA ALA A 80 -2.67 10.73 -7.93
C ALA A 80 -1.62 11.73 -7.40
N TYR A 81 -0.41 11.29 -7.03
CA TYR A 81 0.53 12.12 -6.28
C TYR A 81 0.84 13.46 -6.96
N SER A 82 1.04 13.47 -8.28
CA SER A 82 1.44 14.68 -9.00
C SER A 82 0.36 15.74 -8.97
N LYS A 83 -0.90 15.31 -9.06
CA LYS A 83 -2.07 16.17 -8.91
C LYS A 83 -2.25 16.64 -7.47
N ILE A 84 -2.09 15.75 -6.50
CA ILE A 84 -2.28 16.08 -5.07
C ILE A 84 -1.21 17.07 -4.59
N CYS A 85 0.04 16.87 -5.01
CA CYS A 85 1.19 17.66 -4.60
C CYS A 85 1.47 18.87 -5.51
N ALA A 86 0.64 19.18 -6.51
CA ALA A 86 0.93 20.21 -7.50
C ALA A 86 1.24 21.59 -6.89
N HIS A 87 0.56 21.97 -5.81
CA HIS A 87 0.84 23.20 -5.08
C HIS A 87 2.23 23.15 -4.41
N ASP A 88 2.52 22.06 -3.72
CA ASP A 88 3.78 21.85 -3.00
C ASP A 88 4.98 21.76 -3.95
N MET A 89 4.79 21.20 -5.16
CA MET A 89 5.82 21.17 -6.20
C MET A 89 6.27 22.59 -6.59
N VAL A 90 5.32 23.52 -6.75
CA VAL A 90 5.62 24.92 -7.11
C VAL A 90 6.23 25.67 -5.94
N GLN A 91 5.72 25.47 -4.73
CA GLN A 91 6.14 26.22 -3.55
C GLN A 91 7.48 25.75 -2.96
N HIS A 92 7.71 24.44 -2.94
CA HIS A 92 8.81 23.83 -2.17
C HIS A 92 9.90 23.18 -3.04
N CYS A 93 9.62 22.95 -4.31
CA CYS A 93 10.55 22.31 -5.26
C CYS A 93 10.82 23.14 -6.53
N PRO A 94 11.13 24.45 -6.42
CA PRO A 94 11.33 25.30 -7.58
C PRO A 94 12.52 24.84 -8.44
N GLY A 95 12.33 24.83 -9.76
CA GLY A 95 13.40 24.49 -10.72
C GLY A 95 13.72 23.00 -10.86
N VAL A 96 13.07 22.13 -10.08
CA VAL A 96 13.21 20.68 -10.22
C VAL A 96 12.53 20.21 -11.52
N LYS A 97 13.25 19.43 -12.32
CA LYS A 97 12.76 18.90 -13.60
C LYS A 97 12.74 17.37 -13.58
N GLY A 98 11.69 16.80 -14.16
CA GLY A 98 11.48 15.36 -14.27
C GLY A 98 10.78 14.77 -13.03
N ASP A 99 9.83 13.87 -13.28
CA ASP A 99 8.92 13.35 -12.26
C ASP A 99 9.65 12.63 -11.12
N GLY A 100 10.73 11.90 -11.43
CA GLY A 100 11.55 11.23 -10.41
C GLY A 100 12.30 12.20 -9.49
N ASN A 101 12.87 13.28 -10.03
CA ASN A 101 13.54 14.29 -9.21
C ASN A 101 12.53 15.11 -8.40
N MET A 102 11.36 15.39 -8.98
CA MET A 102 10.27 16.06 -8.29
C MET A 102 9.80 15.25 -7.09
N LEU A 103 9.59 13.94 -7.30
CA LEU A 103 9.26 13.02 -6.23
C LEU A 103 10.34 13.00 -5.14
N ALA A 104 11.62 12.89 -5.52
CA ALA A 104 12.73 12.90 -4.57
C ALA A 104 12.76 14.19 -3.73
N CYS A 105 12.47 15.34 -4.35
CA CYS A 105 12.33 16.61 -3.64
C CYS A 105 11.19 16.55 -2.62
N LEU A 106 9.97 16.20 -3.06
CA LEU A 106 8.79 16.12 -2.20
C LEU A 106 8.99 15.17 -1.01
N VAL A 107 9.61 14.00 -1.24
CA VAL A 107 9.93 13.02 -0.18
C VAL A 107 10.92 13.60 0.81
N LYS A 108 11.93 14.37 0.36
CA LYS A 108 12.91 15.02 1.24
C LYS A 108 12.28 16.17 2.04
N THR A 109 11.32 16.88 1.47
CA THR A 109 10.66 18.04 2.07
C THR A 109 9.31 17.72 2.70
N TYR A 110 8.97 16.45 2.92
CA TYR A 110 7.65 16.02 3.39
C TYR A 110 7.13 16.74 4.65
N ARG A 111 8.03 17.22 5.52
CA ARG A 111 7.66 17.95 6.74
C ARG A 111 7.07 19.35 6.48
N ILE A 112 7.31 19.92 5.30
CA ILE A 112 6.88 21.28 4.94
C ILE A 112 5.83 21.32 3.83
N VAL A 113 5.54 20.18 3.18
CA VAL A 113 4.45 20.08 2.20
C VAL A 113 3.10 20.02 2.91
N GLY A 114 2.02 20.33 2.19
CA GLY A 114 0.67 20.23 2.71
C GLY A 114 0.30 18.82 3.17
N ALA A 115 -0.57 18.71 4.18
CA ALA A 115 -0.97 17.42 4.79
C ALA A 115 -1.52 16.40 3.78
N LYS A 116 -2.17 16.86 2.70
CA LYS A 116 -2.67 15.98 1.63
C LYS A 116 -1.54 15.39 0.79
N CYS A 117 -0.53 16.19 0.46
CA CYS A 117 0.65 15.69 -0.24
C CYS A 117 1.47 14.75 0.64
N ASP A 118 1.63 15.10 1.93
CA ASP A 118 2.29 14.24 2.92
C ASP A 118 1.60 12.87 3.03
N ALA A 119 0.27 12.86 3.12
CA ALA A 119 -0.52 11.63 3.12
C ALA A 119 -0.34 10.83 1.83
N ALA A 120 -0.40 11.46 0.66
CA ALA A 120 -0.19 10.78 -0.62
C ALA A 120 1.20 10.15 -0.74
N ILE A 121 2.26 10.80 -0.25
CA ILE A 121 3.62 10.25 -0.23
C ILE A 121 3.70 9.02 0.70
N THR A 122 3.01 9.08 1.84
CA THR A 122 2.88 7.94 2.78
C THR A 122 2.17 6.77 2.13
N ASP A 123 1.01 7.05 1.56
CA ASP A 123 0.12 6.05 1.01
C ASP A 123 0.73 5.43 -0.25
N ALA A 124 1.55 6.17 -0.99
CA ALA A 124 2.33 5.61 -2.09
C ALA A 124 3.49 4.71 -1.61
N GLY A 125 3.81 4.72 -0.33
CA GLY A 125 4.91 3.97 0.30
C GLY A 125 6.28 4.45 -0.20
N TRP A 126 6.47 5.76 -0.34
CA TRP A 126 7.76 6.38 -0.68
C TRP A 126 8.53 6.90 0.54
N ARG A 127 8.02 6.62 1.74
CA ARG A 127 8.63 6.92 3.03
C ARG A 127 8.43 5.78 4.02
#